data_AF-A0A835IAA6-F1
#
_entry.id   AF-A0A835IAA6-F1
#
_cell.length_a   1.000
_cell.length_b   1.000
_cell.length_c   1.000
_cell.angle_alpha   90.00
_cell.angle_beta   90.00
_cell.angle_gamma   90.00
#
_symmetry.space_group_name_H-M   'P 1'
#
loop_
_entity.id
_entity.type
_entity.pdbx_description
1 polymer ?
#
loop_
_entity_poly.entity_id
_entity_poly.type
_entity_poly.pdbx_seq_one_letter_code
_entity_poly.pdbx_strand_id
1 'polypeptide(L)'
;MELLCSVSRLSSIIRQMDAHFGWWPYEAAAIAFEAIPRTLAQNCGVNVIRAITSLQRKHANGENPWIGIDGNTGEVTDMKGNMIWDAYNVKAQTFKTAIEAACMLPGLMIL
;
A
#
# COMPACT_ATOMS: atom_id res chain seq x y z
N MET A 1 4.71 -5.21 2.96
CA MET A 1 4.97 -6.30 2.01
C MET A 1 3.81 -6.57 1.08
N GLU A 2 2.55 -6.62 1.53
CA GLU A 2 1.44 -6.85 0.57
C GLU A 2 0.89 -5.58 -0.10
N LEU A 3 1.06 -4.42 0.54
CA LEU A 3 0.35 -3.19 0.16
C LEU A 3 0.65 -2.71 -1.26
N LEU A 4 1.90 -2.72 -1.72
CA LEU A 4 2.25 -2.17 -3.03
C LEU A 4 1.96 -3.12 -4.19
N CYS A 5 2.09 -4.44 -3.98
CA CYS A 5 1.57 -5.44 -4.90
C CYS A 5 0.03 -5.34 -5.03
N SER A 6 -0.66 -5.05 -3.93
CA SER A 6 -2.10 -4.82 -3.95
C SER A 6 -2.48 -3.51 -4.63
N VAL A 7 -1.69 -2.43 -4.52
CA VAL A 7 -1.91 -1.18 -5.28
C VAL A 7 -1.75 -1.41 -6.78
N SER A 8 -0.67 -2.07 -7.23
CA SER A 8 -0.50 -2.37 -8.65
C SER A 8 -1.56 -3.34 -9.18
N ARG A 9 -2.01 -4.30 -8.37
CA ARG A 9 -3.13 -5.21 -8.70
C ARG A 9 -4.49 -4.49 -8.70
N LEU A 10 -4.73 -3.53 -7.82
CA LEU A 10 -5.92 -2.69 -7.85
C LEU A 10 -5.91 -1.80 -9.09
N SER A 11 -4.76 -1.25 -9.47
CA SER A 11 -4.63 -0.42 -10.67
C SER A 11 -4.96 -1.19 -11.96
N SER A 12 -4.63 -2.49 -12.04
CA SER A 12 -5.01 -3.32 -13.18
C SER A 12 -6.50 -3.69 -13.18
N ILE A 13 -7.11 -3.87 -12.01
CA ILE A 13 -8.57 -4.09 -11.87
C ILE A 13 -9.35 -2.82 -12.24
N ILE A 14 -8.91 -1.65 -11.78
CA ILE A 14 -9.53 -0.35 -12.10
C ILE A 14 -9.53 -0.12 -13.61
N ARG A 15 -8.44 -0.46 -14.30
CA ARG A 15 -8.34 -0.36 -15.77
C ARG A 15 -9.29 -1.29 -16.53
N GLN A 16 -9.80 -2.35 -15.89
CA GLN A 16 -10.77 -3.28 -16.48
C GLN A 16 -12.22 -2.90 -16.16
N MET A 17 -12.45 -1.97 -15.24
CA MET A 17 -13.80 -1.51 -14.90
C MET A 17 -14.27 -0.45 -15.90
N ASP A 18 -15.52 -0.61 -16.35
CA ASP A 18 -16.18 0.29 -17.29
C ASP A 18 -16.41 1.68 -16.66
N ALA A 19 -16.26 2.75 -17.45
CA ALA A 19 -16.29 4.14 -16.98
C ALA A 19 -17.64 4.56 -16.36
N HIS A 20 -18.68 3.77 -16.59
CA HIS A 20 -20.02 3.95 -16.02
C HIS A 20 -20.13 3.64 -14.52
N PHE A 21 -19.17 2.90 -13.94
CA PHE A 21 -19.18 2.52 -12.53
C PHE A 21 -18.21 3.39 -11.72
N GLY A 22 -18.57 3.78 -10.50
CA GLY A 22 -17.74 4.66 -9.65
C GLY A 22 -16.43 3.99 -9.21
N TRP A 23 -15.39 4.08 -10.04
CA TRP A 23 -14.06 3.49 -9.80
C TRP A 23 -13.16 4.36 -8.91
N TRP A 24 -13.45 5.66 -8.81
CA TRP A 24 -12.75 6.65 -7.98
C TRP A 24 -12.51 6.23 -6.52
N PRO A 25 -13.45 5.57 -5.81
CA PRO A 25 -13.22 5.09 -4.44
C PRO A 25 -12.14 4.01 -4.36
N TYR A 26 -12.07 3.12 -5.37
CA TYR A 26 -11.05 2.08 -5.43
C TYR A 26 -9.67 2.67 -5.73
N GLU A 27 -9.61 3.68 -6.60
CA GLU A 27 -8.37 4.41 -6.86
C GLU A 27 -7.92 5.17 -5.61
N ALA A 28 -8.82 5.87 -4.94
CA ALA A 28 -8.53 6.60 -3.70
C ALA A 28 -8.02 5.65 -2.60
N ALA A 29 -8.61 4.46 -2.46
CA ALA A 29 -8.14 3.44 -1.53
C ALA A 29 -6.73 2.93 -1.89
N ALA A 30 -6.45 2.71 -3.18
CA ALA A 30 -5.13 2.31 -3.64
C ALA A 30 -4.06 3.38 -3.32
N ILE A 31 -4.37 4.66 -3.55
CA ILE A 31 -3.48 5.78 -3.20
C ILE A 31 -3.28 5.86 -1.68
N ALA A 32 -4.33 5.68 -0.89
CA ALA A 32 -4.25 5.73 0.58
C ALA A 32 -3.31 4.65 1.14
N PHE A 33 -3.27 3.46 0.53
CA PHE A 33 -2.36 2.39 0.95
C PHE A 33 -0.87 2.70 0.72
N GLU A 34 -0.53 3.64 -0.17
CA GLU A 34 0.85 4.12 -0.31
C GLU A 34 1.33 4.96 0.88
N ALA A 35 0.43 5.41 1.77
CA ALA A 35 0.81 6.16 2.96
C ALA A 35 1.71 5.33 3.89
N ILE A 36 1.50 4.02 3.99
CA ILE A 36 2.27 3.14 4.89
C ILE A 36 3.76 3.09 4.52
N PRO A 37 4.15 2.69 3.29
CA PRO A 37 5.56 2.70 2.89
C PRO A 37 6.15 4.12 2.84
N ARG A 38 5.31 5.14 2.59
CA ARG A 38 5.74 6.55 2.60
C ARG A 38 6.15 6.99 4.00
N THR A 39 5.35 6.67 5.01
CA THR A 39 5.66 6.96 6.42
C THR A 39 6.87 6.17 6.90
N LEU A 40 7.01 4.91 6.49
CA LEU A 40 8.22 4.13 6.80
C LEU A 40 9.48 4.79 6.21
N ALA A 41 9.46 5.19 4.93
CA ALA A 41 10.58 5.88 4.30
C ALA A 41 10.91 7.22 4.98
N GLN A 42 9.88 7.98 5.38
CA GLN A 42 10.04 9.21 6.15
C GLN A 42 10.72 8.96 7.49
N ASN A 43 10.29 7.94 8.23
CA ASN A 43 10.86 7.59 9.52
C ASN A 43 12.31 7.10 9.42
N CYS A 44 12.68 6.48 8.31
CA CYS A 44 14.06 6.06 8.05
C CYS A 44 14.99 7.22 7.65
N GLY A 45 14.46 8.44 7.44
CA GLY A 45 15.24 9.59 7.00
C GLY A 45 15.74 9.51 5.55
N VAL A 46 15.21 8.58 4.74
CA VAL A 46 15.59 8.43 3.33
C VAL A 46 14.72 9.27 2.42
N ASN A 47 15.18 9.49 1.18
CA ASN A 47 14.40 10.20 0.18
C ASN A 47 13.16 9.37 -0.22
N VAL A 48 12.01 9.79 0.33
CA VAL A 48 10.70 9.16 0.16
C VAL A 48 10.34 8.94 -1.31
N ILE A 49 10.58 9.94 -2.16
CA ILE A 49 10.23 9.84 -3.59
C ILE A 49 11.05 8.73 -4.24
N ARG A 50 12.37 8.72 -4.01
CA ARG A 50 13.26 7.69 -4.56
C ARG A 50 12.92 6.29 -4.07
N ALA A 51 12.63 6.13 -2.78
CA ALA A 51 12.27 4.84 -2.18
C ALA A 51 10.94 4.31 -2.71
N ILE A 52 9.91 5.14 -2.83
CA ILE A 52 8.61 4.74 -3.37
C ILE A 52 8.70 4.43 -4.86
N THR A 53 9.38 5.26 -5.65
CA THR A 53 9.54 5.00 -7.09
C THR A 53 10.34 3.73 -7.37
N SER A 54 11.41 3.46 -6.60
CA SER A 54 12.16 2.21 -6.76
C SER A 54 11.33 0.99 -6.36
N LEU A 55 10.56 1.10 -5.28
CA LEU A 55 9.65 0.06 -4.82
C LEU A 55 8.54 -0.22 -5.85
N GLN A 56 7.94 0.81 -6.43
CA GLN A 56 6.94 0.70 -7.51
C GLN A 56 7.51 0.02 -8.75
N ARG A 57 8.74 0.38 -9.18
CA ARG A 57 9.38 -0.24 -10.35
C ARG A 57 9.59 -1.74 -10.16
N LYS A 58 10.11 -2.15 -8.99
CA LYS A 58 10.32 -3.57 -8.66
C LYS A 58 9.00 -4.35 -8.70
N HIS A 59 7.93 -3.78 -8.11
CA HIS A 59 6.60 -4.41 -8.12
C HIS A 59 5.93 -4.40 -9.51
N ALA A 60 6.15 -3.38 -10.34
CA ALA A 60 5.60 -3.29 -11.69
C ALA A 60 6.25 -4.30 -12.65
N ASN A 61 7.53 -4.62 -12.44
CA ASN A 61 8.25 -5.64 -13.20
C ASN A 61 7.84 -7.08 -12.83
N GLY A 62 6.91 -7.26 -11.88
CA GLY A 62 6.53 -8.59 -11.39
C GLY A 62 7.60 -9.26 -10.54
N GLU A 63 8.55 -8.49 -9.99
CA GLU A 63 9.51 -9.03 -9.02
C GLU A 63 8.80 -9.49 -7.74
N ASN A 64 9.55 -10.22 -6.91
CA ASN A 64 9.13 -10.89 -5.71
C ASN A 64 8.12 -10.05 -4.85
N PRO A 65 6.95 -10.59 -4.45
CA PRO A 65 5.98 -9.85 -3.63
C PRO A 65 6.48 -9.50 -2.22
N TRP A 66 7.65 -10.01 -1.85
CA TRP A 66 8.30 -9.80 -0.55
C TRP A 66 9.25 -8.60 -0.52
N ILE A 67 9.34 -7.83 -1.60
CA ILE A 67 10.13 -6.60 -1.62
C ILE A 67 9.48 -5.55 -0.70
N GLY A 68 10.27 -4.96 0.18
CA GLY A 68 9.83 -3.90 1.11
C GLY A 68 10.92 -2.87 1.35
N ILE A 69 10.65 -1.93 2.27
CA ILE A 69 11.62 -0.93 2.75
C ILE A 69 12.11 -1.37 4.11
N ASP A 70 13.42 -1.51 4.27
CA ASP A 70 14.04 -1.82 5.57
C ASP A 70 14.00 -0.60 6.50
N GLY A 71 13.58 -0.80 7.75
CA GLY A 71 13.44 0.25 8.74
C GLY A 71 14.77 0.81 9.26
N ASN A 72 15.86 0.05 9.16
CA ASN A 72 17.18 0.46 9.65
C ASN A 72 18.00 1.17 8.59
N THR A 73 17.99 0.66 7.35
CA THR A 73 18.79 1.20 6.24
C THR A 73 17.97 2.12 5.32
N GLY A 74 16.64 1.98 5.32
CA GLY A 74 15.75 2.70 4.40
C GLY A 74 15.86 2.26 2.94
N GLU A 75 16.61 1.18 2.65
CA GLU A 75 16.77 0.64 1.31
C GLU A 75 15.66 -0.36 0.95
N VAL A 76 15.42 -0.52 -0.36
CA VAL A 76 14.41 -1.45 -0.87
C VAL A 76 15.01 -2.84 -1.05
N THR A 77 14.68 -3.75 -0.15
CA THR A 77 15.28 -5.09 -0.03
C THR A 77 14.22 -6.20 0.08
N ASP A 78 14.64 -7.44 -0.18
CA ASP A 78 13.80 -8.62 0.05
C ASP A 78 13.70 -8.92 1.55
N MET A 79 12.48 -8.81 2.05
CA MET A 79 12.17 -8.96 3.46
C MET A 79 12.12 -10.42 3.90
N LYS A 80 11.86 -11.34 2.97
CA LYS A 80 11.93 -12.78 3.23
C LYS A 80 13.35 -13.18 3.63
N GLY A 81 14.35 -12.62 2.94
CA GLY A 81 15.77 -12.82 3.25
C GLY A 81 16.18 -12.22 4.59
N ASN A 82 15.58 -11.11 4.99
CA ASN A 82 15.86 -10.42 6.24
C ASN A 82 15.08 -10.95 7.45
N MET A 83 14.32 -12.04 7.29
CA MET A 83 13.47 -12.63 8.35
C MET A 83 12.45 -11.66 8.96
N ILE A 84 12.05 -10.62 8.23
CA ILE A 84 11.03 -9.68 8.68
C ILE A 84 9.68 -10.23 8.22
N TRP A 85 8.90 -10.74 9.16
CA TRP A 85 7.57 -11.28 8.90
C TRP A 85 6.53 -10.54 9.71
N ASP A 86 5.31 -10.52 9.19
CA ASP A 86 4.19 -9.87 9.84
C ASP A 86 2.98 -10.80 9.85
N ALA A 87 2.16 -10.70 10.89
CA ALA A 87 1.02 -11.57 11.10
C ALA A 87 -0.11 -11.18 10.15
N TYR A 88 -0.45 -12.07 9.21
CA TYR A 88 -1.50 -11.84 8.21
C TYR A 88 -2.84 -11.43 8.85
N ASN A 89 -3.21 -12.12 9.92
CA ASN A 89 -4.41 -11.86 10.72
C ASN A 89 -4.46 -10.46 11.31
N VAL A 90 -3.32 -9.91 11.75
CA VAL A 90 -3.28 -8.51 12.23
C VAL A 90 -3.52 -7.55 11.08
N LYS A 91 -2.85 -7.75 9.93
CA LYS A 91 -3.02 -6.88 8.74
C LYS A 91 -4.44 -6.89 8.18
N ALA A 92 -4.99 -8.08 7.99
CA ALA A 92 -6.34 -8.25 7.47
C ALA A 92 -7.36 -7.54 8.37
N GLN A 93 -7.21 -7.68 9.69
CA GLN A 93 -8.07 -7.01 10.65
C GLN A 93 -7.88 -5.48 10.63
N THR A 94 -6.64 -5.00 10.56
CA THR A 94 -6.36 -3.56 10.48
C THR A 94 -7.02 -2.93 9.26
N PHE A 95 -6.93 -3.55 8.08
CA PHE A 95 -7.58 -3.02 6.87
C PHE A 95 -9.09 -3.04 6.97
N LYS A 96 -9.67 -4.13 7.48
CA LYS A 96 -11.12 -4.24 7.66
C LYS A 96 -11.65 -3.12 8.57
N THR A 97 -11.05 -2.97 9.75
CA THR A 97 -11.46 -1.94 10.71
C THR A 97 -11.20 -0.52 10.19
N ALA A 98 -10.11 -0.29 9.46
CA ALA A 98 -9.84 1.02 8.86
C ALA A 98 -10.89 1.42 7.82
N ILE A 99 -11.32 0.47 6.96
CA ILE A 99 -12.37 0.71 5.97
C ILE A 99 -13.73 0.92 6.65
N GLU A 100 -14.07 0.10 7.64
CA GLU A 100 -15.31 0.28 8.43
C GLU A 100 -15.36 1.67 9.08
N ALA A 101 -14.26 2.10 9.72
CA ALA A 101 -14.15 3.43 10.31
C ALA A 101 -14.24 4.56 9.26
N ALA A 102 -13.61 4.38 8.09
CA ALA A 102 -13.68 5.33 6.98
C ALA A 102 -15.08 5.43 6.37
N CYS A 103 -15.93 4.41 6.50
CA CYS A 103 -17.35 4.48 6.10
C CYS A 103 -18.25 5.09 7.18
N MET A 104 -17.88 4.98 8.47
CA MET A 104 -18.66 5.57 9.57
C MET A 104 -18.51 7.09 9.67
N LEU A 105 -17.31 7.64 9.43
CA LEU A 105 -17.01 9.07 9.59
C LEU A 105 -17.67 10.01 8.56
N PRO A 106 -17.78 9.69 7.26
CA PRO A 106 -18.44 10.55 6.27
C PRO A 106 -19.91 10.81 6.58
N GLY A 107 -20.57 9.90 7.31
CA GLY A 107 -21.95 10.08 7.76
C GLY A 107 -22.13 11.13 8.87
N LEU A 108 -21.07 11.51 9.59
CA LEU A 108 -21.14 12.46 10.70
C LEU A 108 -21.00 13.92 10.26
N MET A 109 -20.43 14.20 9.08
CA MET A 109 -20.16 15.57 8.60
C MET A 109 -21.24 16.12 7.66
N ILE A 110 -22.34 15.38 7.45
CA ILE A 110 -23.46 15.75 6.56
C ILE A 110 -24.76 16.00 7.36
N LEU A 111 -24.72 15.99 8.70
CA LEU A 111 -25.84 16.35 9.58
C LEU A 111 -25.56 17.61 10.40
#